data_AF-A0A967YFU9-F1
#
_entry.id   AF-A0A967YFU9-F1
#
_cell.length_a   1.000
_cell.length_b   1.000
_cell.length_c   1.000
_cell.angle_alpha   90.00
_cell.angle_beta   90.00
_cell.angle_gamma   90.00
#
_symmetry.space_group_name_H-M   'P 1'
#
loop_
_entity.id
_entity.type
_entity.pdbx_description
1 polymer ?
#
loop_
_entity_poly.entity_id
_entity_poly.type
_entity_poly.pdbx_seq_one_letter_code
_entity_poly.pdbx_strand_id
1 'polypeptide(L)'
;KKGQKFVLEDFKHDKAADHYICPNGKVLKLNVKRLSKDHNIYRRYMADEKDCARCSLTHRCFYRKNTKRRSLDVPIGAASTNYSK
;
A
#
# COMPACT_ATOMS: atom_id res chain seq x y z
N LYS A 1 3.92 -20.73 13.48
CA LYS A 1 4.69 -19.46 13.53
C LYS A 1 3.93 -18.40 12.75
N LYS A 2 3.48 -17.30 13.37
CA LYS A 2 2.92 -16.14 12.62
C LYS A 2 4.06 -15.59 11.77
N GLY A 3 4.02 -15.81 10.44
CA GLY A 3 5.03 -15.26 9.54
C GLY A 3 5.08 -13.73 9.65
N GLN A 4 6.27 -13.15 9.44
CA GLN A 4 6.44 -11.70 9.40
C GLN A 4 5.47 -11.09 8.38
N LYS A 5 4.89 -9.94 8.75
CA LYS A 5 3.94 -9.22 7.89
C LYS A 5 4.70 -8.61 6.72
N PHE A 6 4.05 -8.55 5.56
CA PHE A 6 4.66 -7.91 4.40
C PHE A 6 4.80 -6.40 4.63
N VAL A 7 6.01 -5.89 4.44
CA VAL A 7 6.39 -4.47 4.48
C VAL A 7 6.60 -3.94 3.06
N LEU A 8 6.83 -2.64 2.89
CA LEU A 8 7.01 -2.01 1.57
C LEU A 8 8.12 -2.67 0.74
N GLU A 9 9.21 -3.10 1.39
CA GLU A 9 10.38 -3.73 0.76
C GLU A 9 10.03 -5.06 0.09
N ASP A 10 9.00 -5.76 0.56
CA ASP A 10 8.52 -7.00 -0.07
C ASP A 10 7.77 -6.74 -1.40
N PHE A 11 7.42 -5.48 -1.71
CA PHE A 11 6.68 -5.12 -2.91
C PHE A 11 7.63 -4.59 -3.98
N LYS A 12 7.50 -5.12 -5.20
CA LYS A 12 8.27 -4.63 -6.34
C LYS A 12 7.57 -3.43 -6.97
N HIS A 13 8.27 -2.32 -7.09
CA HIS A 13 7.75 -1.14 -7.78
C HIS A 13 7.97 -1.27 -9.30
N ASP A 14 6.88 -1.27 -10.06
CA ASP A 14 6.88 -1.07 -11.50
C ASP A 14 6.75 0.42 -11.80
N LYS A 15 7.89 1.05 -12.12
CA LYS A 15 7.97 2.49 -12.42
C LYS A 15 7.33 2.86 -13.76
N ALA A 16 7.21 1.92 -14.70
CA ALA A 16 6.64 2.21 -16.02
C ALA A 16 5.12 2.41 -15.93
N ALA A 17 4.46 1.61 -15.10
CA ALA A 17 3.02 1.70 -14.87
C ALA A 17 2.64 2.47 -13.60
N ASP A 18 3.61 2.91 -12.78
CA ASP A 18 3.40 3.47 -11.44
C ASP A 18 2.51 2.56 -10.59
N HIS A 19 2.90 1.28 -10.49
CA HIS A 19 2.18 0.25 -9.75
C HIS A 19 3.13 -0.57 -8.87
N TYR A 20 2.59 -1.18 -7.83
CA TYR A 20 3.35 -2.11 -6.98
C TYR A 20 2.89 -3.54 -7.22
N ILE A 21 3.82 -4.49 -7.20
CA ILE A 21 3.53 -5.93 -7.32
C ILE A 21 3.81 -6.56 -5.97
N CYS A 22 2.81 -7.24 -5.41
CA CYS A 22 2.95 -7.92 -4.13
C CYS A 22 3.75 -9.22 -4.26
N PRO A 23 4.22 -9.81 -3.14
CA PRO A 23 4.92 -11.10 -3.13
C PRO A 23 4.16 -12.26 -3.77
N ASN A 24 2.83 -12.16 -3.88
CA ASN A 24 1.98 -13.15 -4.55
C ASN A 24 1.75 -12.84 -6.05
N GLY A 25 2.48 -11.87 -6.62
CA GLY A 25 2.36 -11.45 -8.02
C GLY A 25 1.12 -10.61 -8.35
N LYS A 26 0.35 -10.16 -7.36
CA LYS A 26 -0.84 -9.31 -7.59
C LYS A 26 -0.46 -7.84 -7.67
N VAL A 27 -1.13 -7.11 -8.57
CA VAL A 27 -0.85 -5.68 -8.81
C VAL A 27 -1.66 -4.80 -7.86
N LEU A 28 -0.99 -3.81 -7.29
CA LEU A 28 -1.53 -2.72 -6.50
C LEU A 28 -1.48 -1.46 -7.36
N LYS A 29 -2.64 -0.96 -7.74
CA LYS A 29 -2.77 0.24 -8.58
C LYS A 29 -2.83 1.50 -7.73
N LEU A 30 -2.36 2.61 -8.28
CA LEU A 30 -2.45 3.90 -7.61
C LEU A 30 -3.93 4.29 -7.44
N ASN A 31 -4.39 4.33 -6.19
CA ASN A 31 -5.77 4.68 -5.86
C ASN A 31 -5.89 6.12 -5.35
N VAL A 32 -4.88 6.59 -4.59
CA VAL A 32 -4.84 7.97 -4.10
C VAL A 32 -3.48 8.57 -4.40
N LYS A 33 -3.45 9.62 -5.24
CA LYS A 33 -2.20 10.31 -5.64
C LYS A 33 -1.59 11.15 -4.51
N ARG A 34 -2.42 11.65 -3.60
CA ARG A 34 -1.99 12.51 -2.49
C ARG A 34 -2.87 12.25 -1.27
N LEU A 35 -2.28 11.68 -0.24
CA LEU A 35 -2.89 11.46 1.06
C LEU A 35 -2.04 12.20 2.09
N SER A 36 -2.56 13.26 2.67
CA SER A 36 -1.89 13.96 3.79
C SER A 36 -2.25 13.25 5.09
N LYS A 37 -1.24 12.85 5.86
CA LYS A 37 -1.41 12.24 7.18
C LYS A 37 -0.18 12.54 8.04
N ASP A 38 -0.38 13.01 9.27
CA ASP A 38 0.71 13.30 10.21
C ASP A 38 1.81 14.18 9.60
N HIS A 39 1.43 15.28 8.92
CA HIS A 39 2.33 16.19 8.19
C HIS A 39 3.17 15.54 7.07
N ASN A 40 2.83 14.32 6.67
CA ASN A 40 3.46 13.59 5.58
C ASN A 40 2.47 13.38 4.44
N ILE A 41 2.99 13.39 3.21
CA ILE A 41 2.23 13.09 2.01
C ILE A 41 2.58 11.67 1.57
N TYR A 42 1.54 10.87 1.37
CA TYR A 42 1.62 9.51 0.87
C TYR A 42 0.91 9.40 -0.47
N ARG A 43 1.36 8.45 -1.28
CA ARG A 43 0.56 7.81 -2.32
C ARG A 43 0.00 6.52 -1.77
N ARG A 44 -1.28 6.25 -2.02
CA ARG A 44 -1.91 4.98 -1.63
C ARG A 44 -2.14 4.13 -2.85
N TYR A 45 -1.53 2.95 -2.85
CA TYR A 45 -1.74 1.91 -3.83
C TYR A 45 -2.64 0.83 -3.24
N MET A 46 -3.55 0.27 -4.02
CA MET A 46 -4.48 -0.76 -3.57
C MET A 46 -4.55 -1.91 -4.57
N ALA A 47 -4.56 -3.13 -4.05
CA ALA A 47 -4.88 -4.31 -4.84
C ALA A 47 -6.40 -4.40 -5.07
N ASP A 48 -6.79 -5.15 -6.10
CA ASP A 48 -8.19 -5.51 -6.28
C ASP A 48 -8.66 -6.42 -5.12
N GLU A 49 -9.89 -6.20 -4.67
CA GLU A 49 -10.51 -7.00 -3.63
C GLU A 49 -10.69 -8.46 -4.07
N LYS A 50 -11.02 -8.71 -5.35
CA LYS A 50 -11.19 -10.05 -5.91
C LYS A 50 -9.88 -10.83 -5.93
N ASP A 51 -8.77 -10.15 -6.23
CA ASP A 51 -7.43 -10.73 -6.18
C ASP A 51 -7.02 -11.10 -4.76
N CYS A 52 -7.38 -10.26 -3.77
CA CYS A 52 -7.06 -10.51 -2.37
C CYS A 52 -7.96 -11.56 -1.72
N ALA A 53 -9.23 -11.64 -2.11
CA ALA A 53 -10.21 -12.56 -1.54
C ALA A 53 -9.82 -14.04 -1.76
N ARG A 54 -9.14 -14.34 -2.88
CA ARG A 54 -8.65 -15.69 -3.22
C ARG A 54 -7.19 -15.94 -2.83
N CYS A 55 -6.54 -14.99 -2.14
CA CYS A 55 -5.11 -15.06 -1.84
C CYS A 55 -4.83 -15.91 -0.59
N SER A 56 -3.94 -16.89 -0.70
CA SER A 56 -3.52 -17.74 0.44
C SER A 56 -2.71 -16.97 1.50
N LEU A 57 -2.14 -15.82 1.14
CA LEU A 57 -1.29 -15.00 2.01
C LEU A 57 -2.06 -13.95 2.83
N THR A 58 -3.40 -13.93 2.78
CA THR A 58 -4.23 -12.96 3.52
C THR A 58 -3.90 -12.87 5.00
N HIS A 59 -3.60 -14.01 5.64
CA HIS A 59 -3.23 -14.10 7.06
C HIS A 59 -1.95 -13.31 7.44
N ARG A 60 -1.01 -13.11 6.49
CA ARG A 60 0.19 -12.27 6.67
C ARG A 60 0.01 -10.86 6.10
N CYS A 61 -0.97 -10.68 5.22
CA CYS A 61 -1.19 -9.46 4.47
C CYS A 61 -2.12 -8.47 5.19
N PHE A 62 -3.13 -8.97 5.91
CA PHE A 62 -4.17 -8.16 6.54
C PHE A 62 -3.83 -7.82 8.00
N TYR A 63 -3.76 -6.53 8.31
CA TYR A 63 -3.44 -6.03 9.65
C TYR A 63 -4.66 -5.96 10.57
N ARG A 64 -5.87 -5.75 10.01
CA ARG A 64 -7.11 -5.58 10.76
C ARG A 64 -8.13 -6.66 10.40
N LYS A 65 -8.92 -7.12 11.39
CA LYS A 65 -10.15 -7.88 11.13
C LYS A 65 -11.04 -7.00 10.23
N ASN A 66 -11.55 -7.54 9.12
CA ASN A 66 -12.32 -6.83 8.07
C ASN A 66 -11.51 -6.13 6.96
N THR A 67 -10.19 -6.31 6.90
CA THR A 67 -9.44 -5.90 5.71
C THR A 67 -9.88 -6.78 4.53
N LYS A 68 -10.39 -6.18 3.45
CA LYS A 68 -10.81 -6.92 2.25
C LYS A 68 -9.76 -6.96 1.15
N ARG A 69 -8.85 -5.98 1.15
CA ARG A 69 -7.82 -5.80 0.13
C ARG A 69 -6.53 -5.25 0.73
N ARG A 70 -5.40 -5.50 0.06
CA ARG A 70 -4.12 -4.91 0.47
C ARG A 70 -4.03 -3.46 0.00
N SER A 71 -3.68 -2.56 0.92
CA SER A 71 -3.26 -1.19 0.63
C SER A 71 -1.80 -0.99 1.00
N LEU A 72 -1.11 -0.12 0.26
CA LEU A 72 0.27 0.25 0.48
C LEU A 72 0.38 1.78 0.44
N ASP A 73 0.81 2.36 1.56
CA ASP A 73 1.03 3.80 1.69
C ASP A 73 2.52 4.07 1.50
N VAL A 74 2.87 4.76 0.42
CA VAL A 74 4.25 5.08 0.05
C VAL A 74 4.47 6.57 0.31
N PRO A 75 5.40 6.95 1.21
CA PRO A 75 5.70 8.35 1.46
C PRO A 75 6.32 8.98 0.21
N ILE A 76 5.80 10.14 -0.19
CA ILE A 76 6.31 10.91 -1.34
C ILE A 76 6.84 12.29 -0.95
N GLY A 77 6.75 12.68 0.32
CA GLY A 77 7.31 13.91 0.85
C GLY A 77 6.61 14.38 2.12
N ALA A 78 7.10 15.45 2.73
CA ALA A 78 6.39 16.13 3.81
C ALA A 78 5.28 17.02 3.24
N ALA A 79 4.16 17.12 3.95
CA ALA A 79 3.16 18.14 3.67
C ALA A 79 3.80 19.48 4.05
N SER A 80 4.12 20.31 3.07
CA SER A 80 4.59 21.67 3.29
C SER A 80 3.47 22.48 3.91
N THR A 81 3.29 22.39 5.22
CA THR A 81 2.56 23.38 6.00
C THR A 81 3.46 24.61 6.10
N ASN A 82 3.53 25.38 5.02
CA ASN A 82 4.00 26.76 5.09
C ASN A 82 2.93 27.57 5.83
N TYR A 83 2.92 27.49 7.16
CA TYR A 83 2.32 28.53 7.98
C TYR A 83 3.36 29.65 8.08
N SER A 84 3.36 30.55 7.09
CA SER A 84 3.99 31.87 7.22
C SER A 84 2.90 32.93 7.10
N LYS A 85 2.28 33.27 8.23
CA LYS A 85 2.08 34.63 8.74
C LYS A 85 1.14 34.62 9.94
#